data_AF-A0A167NYX9-F1
#
_entry.id   AF-A0A167NYX9-F1
#
_cell.length_a   1.000
_cell.length_b   1.000
_cell.length_c   1.000
_cell.angle_alpha   90.00
_cell.angle_beta   90.00
_cell.angle_gamma   90.00
#
_symmetry.space_group_name_H-M   'P 1'
#
loop_
_entity.id
_entity.type
_entity.pdbx_description
1 polymer ?
#
loop_
_entity_poly.entity_id
_entity_poly.type
_entity_poly.pdbx_seq_one_letter_code
_entity_poly.pdbx_strand_id
1 'polypeptide(L)'
;MISRIDSHSTNAQVSGSCCYIRSSLLPSTNNSNDDSLVYTTSSRMSIDEAGGSTSISLFILSSSLYCSIYVSPLCQLNTLMEALEFVVSHTYMHITIAGDFNVDFTKESIKKMTLLQFMNNRNMTTTLPNTIQSTTSQNTLIDNIFSTMPVLDSGRYISLTSYHSPLWAKFM
;
A
#
# COMPACT_ATOMS: atom_id res chain seq x y z
N MET A 1 -4.31 16.68 -2.17
CA MET A 1 -2.84 16.46 -2.19
C MET A 1 -2.63 15.06 -2.75
N ILE A 2 -1.63 14.90 -3.62
CA ILE A 2 -1.31 13.64 -4.28
C ILE A 2 0.16 13.35 -3.99
N SER A 3 0.45 12.15 -3.48
CA SER A 3 1.80 11.58 -3.51
C SER A 3 1.81 10.52 -4.61
N ARG A 4 2.72 10.62 -5.58
CA ARG A 4 2.72 9.76 -6.77
C ARG A 4 4.14 9.48 -7.23
N ILE A 5 4.37 8.26 -7.67
CA ILE A 5 5.53 7.88 -8.47
C ILE A 5 5.06 7.35 -9.82
N ASP A 6 5.70 7.85 -10.87
CA ASP A 6 5.58 7.37 -12.24
C ASP A 6 6.90 6.77 -12.70
N SER A 7 6.87 5.59 -13.30
CA SER A 7 8.03 5.05 -14.01
C SER A 7 8.26 5.79 -15.33
N HIS A 8 9.49 6.24 -15.60
CA HIS A 8 9.87 6.85 -16.88
C HIS A 8 10.19 5.81 -17.98
N SER A 9 9.36 4.76 -18.14
CA SER A 9 9.53 3.80 -19.24
C SER A 9 8.86 4.28 -20.52
N THR A 10 9.52 4.08 -21.66
CA THR A 10 9.01 4.41 -23.01
C THR A 10 7.85 3.52 -23.46
N ASN A 11 7.63 2.40 -22.76
CA ASN A 11 6.45 1.57 -22.91
C ASN A 11 5.43 1.94 -21.83
N ALA A 12 4.16 2.10 -22.21
CA ALA A 12 3.06 2.33 -21.26
C ALA A 12 2.87 1.10 -20.37
N GLN A 13 3.56 1.07 -19.23
CA GLN A 13 3.32 0.16 -18.13
C GLN A 13 2.93 0.97 -16.91
N VAL A 14 1.87 0.54 -16.22
CA VAL A 14 1.48 1.14 -14.94
C VAL A 14 2.47 0.64 -13.90
N SER A 15 3.57 1.36 -13.73
CA SER A 15 4.58 1.08 -12.71
C SER A 15 4.64 2.29 -11.80
N GLY A 16 3.86 2.23 -10.73
CA GLY A 16 3.72 3.36 -9.83
C GLY A 16 2.70 3.12 -8.73
N SER A 17 2.88 3.85 -7.65
CA SER A 17 1.94 3.93 -6.54
C SER A 17 1.45 5.37 -6.45
N CYS A 18 0.25 5.55 -5.91
CA CYS A 18 -0.29 6.87 -5.68
C CYS A 18 -1.22 6.88 -4.47
N CYS A 19 -1.19 7.99 -3.73
CA CYS A 19 -2.13 8.28 -2.67
C CYS A 19 -2.95 9.52 -3.03
N TYR A 20 -4.27 9.41 -2.94
CA TYR A 20 -5.20 10.51 -3.08
C TYR A 20 -5.89 10.80 -1.76
N ILE A 21 -5.89 12.07 -1.39
CA ILE A 21 -6.58 12.55 -0.19
C ILE A 21 -7.70 13.50 -0.63
N ARG A 22 -8.90 13.29 -0.06
CA ARG A 22 -10.04 14.18 -0.26
C ARG A 22 -9.66 15.62 0.11
N SER A 23 -10.05 16.59 -0.71
CA SER A 23 -9.70 18.01 -0.52
C SER A 23 -10.13 18.58 0.83
N SER A 24 -11.23 18.10 1.40
CA SER A 24 -11.72 18.53 2.72
C SER A 24 -10.83 18.14 3.89
N LEU A 25 -9.84 17.26 3.68
CA LEU A 25 -8.85 16.86 4.70
C LEU A 25 -7.53 17.63 4.56
N LEU A 26 -7.42 18.50 3.56
CA LEU A 26 -6.24 19.32 3.34
C LEU A 26 -6.35 20.61 4.17
N PRO A 27 -5.23 21.17 4.64
CA PRO A 27 -5.24 22.46 5.32
C PRO A 27 -5.92 23.52 4.46
N SER A 28 -6.86 24.28 5.04
CA SER A 28 -7.45 25.42 4.32
C SER A 28 -6.40 26.53 4.27
N THR A 29 -6.22 27.15 3.10
CA THR A 29 -5.24 28.22 2.92
C THR A 29 -5.61 29.52 3.65
N ASN A 30 -6.77 29.56 4.33
CA ASN A 30 -7.40 30.80 4.78
C ASN A 30 -7.55 30.92 6.31
N ASN A 31 -7.19 29.90 7.09
CA ASN A 31 -7.25 29.96 8.56
C ASN A 31 -5.91 29.56 9.18
N SER A 32 -5.24 30.51 9.85
CA SER A 32 -3.97 30.32 10.55
C SER A 32 -4.05 29.44 11.81
N ASN A 33 -5.24 28.94 12.14
CA ASN A 33 -5.52 28.09 13.30
C ASN A 33 -6.04 26.70 12.89
N ASP A 34 -5.95 26.32 11.60
CA ASP A 34 -6.25 24.95 11.19
C ASP A 34 -5.14 24.03 11.69
N ASP A 35 -5.46 23.19 12.68
CA ASP A 35 -4.71 21.97 12.99
C ASP A 35 -4.75 21.07 11.75
N SER A 36 -3.84 21.34 10.80
CA SER A 36 -3.72 20.60 9.56
C SER A 36 -3.66 19.11 9.84
N LEU A 37 -4.67 18.37 9.40
CA LEU A 37 -4.68 16.93 9.61
C LEU A 37 -3.62 16.23 8.78
N VAL A 38 -3.17 16.78 7.64
CA VAL A 38 -2.13 16.17 6.77
C VAL A 38 -0.79 16.86 6.97
N TYR A 39 0.23 16.09 7.33
CA TYR A 39 1.52 16.64 7.78
C TYR A 39 2.62 16.49 6.75
N THR A 40 2.62 15.43 5.94
CA THR A 40 3.74 15.10 5.05
C THR A 40 3.31 14.13 3.96
N THR A 41 3.90 14.27 2.77
CA THR A 41 3.87 13.26 1.70
C THR A 41 5.29 12.84 1.37
N SER A 42 5.47 11.55 1.09
CA SER A 42 6.74 11.02 0.59
C SER A 42 6.49 9.95 -0.47
N SER A 43 7.47 9.69 -1.30
CA SER A 43 7.40 8.65 -2.32
C SER A 43 8.80 8.12 -2.63
N ARG A 44 8.92 6.81 -2.84
CA ARG A 44 10.20 6.16 -3.20
C ARG A 44 10.00 5.07 -4.24
N MET A 45 10.96 4.94 -5.15
CA MET A 45 11.05 3.81 -6.07
C MET A 45 12.40 3.11 -5.84
N SER A 46 12.38 1.80 -5.72
CA SER A 46 13.56 0.95 -5.67
C SER A 46 13.49 -0.04 -6.84
N ILE A 47 14.61 -0.24 -7.52
CA ILE A 47 14.73 -1.14 -8.67
C ILE A 47 15.89 -2.10 -8.38
N ASP A 48 15.66 -3.39 -8.58
CA ASP A 48 16.68 -4.42 -8.44
C ASP A 48 17.48 -4.63 -9.74
N GLU A 49 18.58 -5.38 -9.65
CA GLU A 49 19.47 -5.66 -10.78
C GLU A 49 18.77 -6.44 -11.92
N ALA A 50 17.70 -7.17 -11.63
CA ALA A 50 16.91 -7.91 -12.62
C ALA A 50 15.80 -7.05 -13.26
N GLY A 51 15.72 -5.76 -12.92
CA GLY A 51 14.69 -4.84 -13.41
C GLY A 51 13.33 -4.97 -12.71
N GLY A 52 13.24 -5.78 -11.66
CA GLY A 52 12.11 -5.79 -10.75
C GLY A 52 12.08 -4.51 -9.91
N SER A 53 10.91 -4.05 -9.48
CA SER A 53 10.79 -2.77 -8.79
C SER A 53 9.72 -2.77 -7.71
N THR A 54 9.92 -1.91 -6.71
CA THR A 54 8.90 -1.54 -5.73
C THR A 54 8.75 -0.03 -5.75
N SER A 55 7.52 0.45 -5.80
CA SER A 55 7.20 1.87 -5.67
C SER A 55 6.26 2.08 -4.49
N ILE A 56 6.50 3.14 -3.74
CA ILE A 56 5.66 3.54 -2.62
C ILE A 56 5.32 5.02 -2.70
N SER A 57 4.11 5.35 -2.26
CA SER A 57 3.63 6.71 -2.10
C SER A 57 2.87 6.77 -0.80
N LEU A 58 3.28 7.65 0.10
CA LEU A 58 2.68 7.74 1.43
C LEU A 58 2.31 9.17 1.79
N PHE A 59 1.38 9.28 2.74
CA PHE A 59 1.08 10.50 3.45
C PHE A 59 0.86 10.23 4.93
N ILE A 60 1.06 11.27 5.74
CA ILE A 60 0.78 11.24 7.17
C ILE A 60 -0.42 12.13 7.45
N LEU A 61 -1.42 11.54 8.10
CA LEU A 61 -2.63 12.20 8.56
C LEU A 61 -2.73 12.02 10.09
N SER A 62 -2.61 13.11 10.86
CA SER A 62 -2.57 13.08 12.32
C SER A 62 -1.45 12.14 12.81
N SER A 63 -1.79 11.15 13.64
CA SER A 63 -0.88 10.12 14.13
C SER A 63 -0.82 8.86 13.25
N SER A 64 -1.37 8.93 12.02
CA SER A 64 -1.53 7.78 11.12
C SER A 64 -0.75 7.97 9.82
N LEU A 65 -0.03 6.93 9.40
CA LEU A 65 0.62 6.85 8.09
C LEU A 65 -0.19 5.96 7.17
N TYR A 66 -0.44 6.45 5.95
CA TYR A 66 -1.07 5.69 4.87
C TYR A 66 -0.09 5.58 3.71
N CYS A 67 0.16 4.36 3.26
CA CYS A 67 1.09 4.05 2.18
C CYS A 67 0.38 3.23 1.11
N SER A 68 0.46 3.70 -0.13
CA SER A 68 0.23 2.89 -1.32
C SER A 68 1.53 2.22 -1.71
N ILE A 69 1.50 0.93 -2.04
CA ILE A 69 2.64 0.16 -2.54
C ILE A 69 2.27 -0.53 -3.86
N TYR A 70 3.21 -0.56 -4.79
CA TYR A 70 3.15 -1.43 -5.96
C TYR A 70 4.49 -2.16 -6.08
N VAL A 71 4.45 -3.47 -6.16
CA VAL A 71 5.61 -4.36 -6.33
C VAL A 71 5.48 -5.03 -7.67
N SER A 72 6.49 -4.97 -8.53
CA SER A 72 6.42 -5.65 -9.83
C SER A 72 6.56 -7.18 -9.69
N PRO A 73 6.00 -7.98 -10.61
CA PRO A 73 6.01 -9.45 -10.52
C PRO A 73 7.40 -10.08 -10.32
N LEU A 74 8.43 -9.48 -10.93
CA LEU A 74 9.80 -9.99 -10.89
C LEU A 74 10.64 -9.38 -9.75
N CYS A 75 10.07 -8.47 -8.94
CA CYS A 75 10.79 -7.79 -7.87
C CYS A 75 11.40 -8.79 -6.87
N GLN A 76 12.68 -8.63 -6.56
CA GLN A 76 13.35 -9.46 -5.57
C GLN A 76 12.85 -9.15 -4.15
N LEU A 77 12.90 -10.17 -3.29
CA LEU A 77 12.43 -10.05 -1.90
C LEU A 77 13.16 -8.92 -1.16
N ASN A 78 14.48 -8.80 -1.31
CA ASN A 78 15.26 -7.77 -0.61
C ASN A 78 14.77 -6.36 -0.93
N THR A 79 14.47 -6.07 -2.19
CA THR A 79 13.97 -4.76 -2.64
C THR A 79 12.58 -4.44 -2.07
N LEU A 80 11.70 -5.44 -2.00
CA LEU A 80 10.42 -5.31 -1.28
C LEU A 80 10.65 -5.00 0.20
N MET A 81 11.54 -5.74 0.85
CA MET A 81 11.83 -5.58 2.29
C MET A 81 12.42 -4.19 2.60
N GLU A 82 13.33 -3.69 1.77
CA GLU A 82 13.90 -2.34 1.91
C GLU A 82 12.83 -1.24 1.79
N ALA A 83 11.89 -1.40 0.85
CA ALA A 83 10.78 -0.47 0.69
C ALA A 83 9.87 -0.49 1.92
N LEU A 84 9.57 -1.67 2.46
CA LEU A 84 8.76 -1.80 3.68
C LEU A 84 9.48 -1.25 4.92
N GLU A 85 10.78 -1.49 5.06
CA GLU A 85 11.58 -0.92 6.15
C GLU A 85 11.56 0.62 6.13
N PHE A 86 11.62 1.23 4.94
CA PHE A 86 11.45 2.68 4.81
C PHE A 86 10.08 3.16 5.28
N VAL A 87 9.00 2.42 5.00
CA VAL A 87 7.65 2.84 5.41
C VAL A 87 7.55 2.82 6.94
N VAL A 88 8.01 1.74 7.57
CA VAL A 88 7.88 1.50 9.02
C VAL A 88 8.97 2.14 9.86
N SER A 89 10.05 2.67 9.24
CA SER A 89 11.03 3.50 9.97
C SER A 89 10.43 4.79 10.49
N HIS A 90 9.25 5.16 10.00
CA HIS A 90 8.48 6.25 10.54
C HIS A 90 7.72 5.79 11.79
N THR A 91 8.07 6.34 12.95
CA THR A 91 7.46 6.03 14.25
C THR A 91 6.10 6.70 14.42
N TYR A 92 5.08 6.16 13.75
CA TYR A 92 3.68 6.59 13.89
C TYR A 92 2.85 5.58 14.69
N MET A 93 1.78 6.07 15.33
CA MET A 93 0.89 5.22 16.13
C MET A 93 0.17 4.19 15.26
N HIS A 94 -0.23 4.62 14.06
CA HIS A 94 -0.99 3.80 13.14
C HIS A 94 -0.35 3.80 11.76
N ILE A 95 -0.24 2.61 11.16
CA ILE A 95 0.34 2.43 9.83
C ILE A 95 -0.63 1.58 9.03
N THR A 96 -0.99 2.05 7.84
CA THR A 96 -1.75 1.30 6.84
C THR A 96 -0.96 1.25 5.54
N ILE A 97 -0.70 0.05 5.03
CA ILE A 97 -0.02 -0.21 3.75
C ILE A 97 -0.98 -0.97 2.85
N ALA A 98 -1.30 -0.41 1.67
CA ALA A 98 -2.26 -0.97 0.74
C ALA A 98 -1.69 -1.04 -0.68
N GLY A 99 -1.97 -2.12 -1.40
CA GLY A 99 -1.70 -2.18 -2.84
C GLY A 99 -1.38 -3.58 -3.35
N ASP A 100 -0.77 -3.62 -4.53
CA ASP A 100 -0.40 -4.84 -5.23
C ASP A 100 1.01 -5.28 -4.80
N PHE A 101 1.09 -6.37 -4.06
CA PHE A 101 2.36 -6.94 -3.59
C PHE A 101 2.97 -7.91 -4.60
N ASN A 102 2.22 -8.33 -5.62
CA ASN A 102 2.59 -9.43 -6.52
C ASN A 102 3.14 -10.68 -5.78
N VAL A 103 2.63 -10.92 -4.57
CA VAL A 103 2.87 -12.11 -3.76
C VAL A 103 1.54 -12.82 -3.58
N ASP A 104 1.43 -14.03 -4.13
CA ASP A 104 0.19 -14.80 -4.05
C ASP A 104 0.00 -15.38 -2.64
N PHE A 105 -0.89 -14.76 -1.86
CA PHE A 105 -1.18 -15.15 -0.49
C PHE A 105 -1.90 -16.51 -0.40
N THR A 106 -2.43 -17.04 -1.51
CA THR A 106 -3.04 -18.39 -1.55
C THR A 106 -2.02 -19.52 -1.63
N LYS A 107 -0.75 -19.21 -1.99
CA LYS A 107 0.31 -20.20 -2.21
C LYS A 107 1.45 -20.02 -1.22
N GLU A 108 2.01 -21.11 -0.72
CA GLU A 108 3.22 -21.03 0.10
C GLU A 108 4.43 -20.62 -0.74
N SER A 109 5.14 -19.60 -0.28
CA SER A 109 6.37 -19.12 -0.89
C SER A 109 7.23 -18.41 0.16
N ILE A 110 8.54 -18.37 -0.07
CA ILE A 110 9.47 -17.63 0.80
C ILE A 110 9.06 -16.16 0.90
N LYS A 111 8.68 -15.54 -0.23
CA LYS A 111 8.18 -14.15 -0.25
C LYS A 111 6.96 -13.96 0.65
N LYS A 112 5.95 -14.84 0.55
CA LYS A 112 4.76 -14.79 1.41
C LYS A 112 5.12 -14.91 2.88
N MET A 113 5.90 -15.93 3.25
CA MET A 113 6.27 -16.16 4.65
C MET A 113 7.04 -14.98 5.23
N THR A 114 8.05 -14.48 4.51
CA THR A 114 8.86 -13.34 4.97
C THR A 114 8.03 -12.06 5.07
N LEU A 115 7.15 -11.79 4.09
CA LEU A 115 6.27 -10.62 4.11
C LEU A 115 5.30 -10.69 5.31
N LEU A 116 4.63 -11.82 5.52
CA LEU A 116 3.71 -11.98 6.65
C LEU A 116 4.43 -11.91 7.99
N GLN A 117 5.62 -12.51 8.12
CA GLN A 117 6.43 -12.41 9.32
C GLN A 117 6.83 -10.95 9.61
N PHE A 118 7.23 -10.19 8.58
CA PHE A 118 7.57 -8.79 8.71
C PHE A 118 6.41 -7.94 9.22
N MET A 119 5.21 -8.14 8.66
CA MET A 119 3.99 -7.44 9.06
C MET A 119 3.60 -7.82 10.50
N ASN A 120 3.59 -9.11 10.82
CA ASN A 120 3.24 -9.61 12.14
C ASN A 120 4.18 -9.10 13.24
N ASN A 121 5.49 -9.03 12.97
CA ASN A 121 6.46 -8.47 13.92
C ASN A 121 6.21 -6.99 14.26
N ARG A 122 5.39 -6.31 13.45
CA ARG A 122 5.00 -4.90 13.61
C ARG A 122 3.53 -4.74 14.00
N ASN A 123 2.89 -5.82 14.47
CA ASN A 123 1.48 -5.86 14.82
C ASN A 123 0.55 -5.42 13.67
N MET A 124 0.98 -5.63 12.42
CA MET A 124 0.16 -5.35 11.25
C MET A 124 -0.55 -6.63 10.82
N THR A 125 -1.86 -6.54 10.64
CA THR A 125 -2.68 -7.64 10.14
C THR A 125 -3.30 -7.27 8.80
N THR A 126 -3.57 -8.28 7.96
CA THR A 126 -4.41 -8.06 6.78
C THR A 126 -5.78 -7.57 7.22
N THR A 127 -6.33 -6.59 6.51
CA THR A 127 -7.69 -6.15 6.75
C THR A 127 -8.70 -7.01 6.00
N LEU A 128 -8.30 -7.86 5.06
CA LEU A 128 -9.25 -8.60 4.23
C LEU A 128 -9.90 -9.74 5.04
N PRO A 129 -11.23 -9.91 4.95
CA PRO A 129 -11.90 -11.03 5.59
C PRO A 129 -11.53 -12.34 4.88
N ASN A 130 -11.53 -13.44 5.64
CA ASN A 130 -11.20 -14.79 5.14
C ASN A 130 -12.15 -15.28 4.01
N THR A 131 -13.28 -14.61 3.80
CA THR A 131 -14.20 -14.89 2.71
C THR A 131 -13.69 -14.41 1.34
N ILE A 132 -12.71 -13.49 1.30
CA ILE A 132 -12.08 -13.04 0.06
C ILE A 132 -10.94 -13.99 -0.30
N GLN A 133 -11.16 -14.77 -1.36
CA GLN A 133 -10.18 -15.76 -1.87
C GLN A 133 -9.36 -15.26 -3.07
N SER A 134 -9.75 -14.13 -3.68
CA SER A 134 -9.07 -13.53 -4.83
C SER A 134 -9.27 -12.02 -4.86
N THR A 135 -8.22 -11.31 -5.27
CA THR A 135 -8.26 -9.88 -5.60
C THR A 135 -8.20 -9.62 -7.11
N THR A 136 -8.03 -10.66 -7.92
CA THR A 136 -7.93 -10.55 -9.38
C THR A 136 -8.99 -11.39 -10.11
N SER A 137 -9.15 -11.15 -11.40
CA SER A 137 -10.01 -11.95 -12.28
C SER A 137 -9.44 -13.35 -12.60
N GLN A 138 -8.16 -13.63 -12.30
CA GLN A 138 -7.53 -14.95 -12.48
C GLN A 138 -7.41 -15.75 -11.18
N ASN A 139 -8.22 -15.44 -10.17
CA ASN A 139 -8.23 -16.16 -8.89
C ASN A 139 -6.88 -16.10 -8.13
N THR A 140 -6.17 -14.98 -8.20
CA THR A 140 -5.00 -14.73 -7.36
C THR A 140 -5.31 -13.74 -6.25
N LEU A 141 -4.70 -13.93 -5.08
CA LEU A 141 -4.78 -13.01 -3.95
C LEU A 141 -3.41 -12.33 -3.82
N ILE A 142 -3.22 -11.22 -4.54
CA ILE A 142 -1.93 -10.50 -4.60
C ILE A 142 -2.02 -9.05 -4.08
N ASP A 143 -3.23 -8.50 -4.09
CA ASP A 143 -3.52 -7.20 -3.51
C ASP A 143 -3.90 -7.37 -2.04
N ASN A 144 -3.42 -6.47 -1.18
CA ASN A 144 -3.78 -6.53 0.23
C ASN A 144 -3.77 -5.13 0.87
N ILE A 145 -4.39 -5.03 2.03
CA ILE A 145 -4.27 -3.90 2.95
C ILE A 145 -3.80 -4.47 4.27
N PHE A 146 -2.64 -4.03 4.75
CA PHE A 146 -2.13 -4.33 6.09
C PHE A 146 -2.28 -3.09 6.95
N SER A 147 -2.75 -3.26 8.18
CA SER A 147 -2.89 -2.13 9.11
C SER A 147 -2.58 -2.53 10.55
N THR A 148 -2.07 -1.58 11.33
CA THR A 148 -2.06 -1.66 12.80
C THR A 148 -3.35 -1.13 13.42
N MET A 149 -4.23 -0.49 12.63
CA MET A 149 -5.52 0.01 13.11
C MET A 149 -6.55 -1.12 13.20
N PRO A 150 -7.38 -1.14 14.25
CA PRO A 150 -8.55 -2.00 14.29
C PRO A 150 -9.49 -1.73 13.11
N VAL A 151 -9.85 -2.80 12.39
CA VAL A 151 -10.72 -2.74 11.23
C VAL A 151 -12.17 -2.94 11.68
N LEU A 152 -13.04 -1.99 11.33
CA LEU A 152 -14.49 -2.11 11.53
C LEU A 152 -15.11 -3.00 10.46
N ASP A 153 -14.73 -2.77 9.21
CA ASP A 153 -15.27 -3.48 8.05
C ASP A 153 -14.31 -3.33 6.87
N SER A 154 -14.37 -4.25 5.92
CA SER A 154 -13.46 -4.27 4.77
C SER A 154 -13.96 -5.19 3.68
N GLY A 155 -13.42 -5.01 2.47
CA GLY A 155 -13.71 -5.91 1.39
C GLY A 155 -13.07 -5.53 0.08
N ARG A 156 -13.69 -6.03 -0.99
CA ARG A 156 -13.33 -5.71 -2.37
C ARG A 156 -14.56 -5.29 -3.16
N TYR A 157 -14.34 -4.42 -4.13
CA TYR A 157 -15.31 -4.13 -5.18
C TYR A 157 -15.06 -5.05 -6.37
N ILE A 158 -16.12 -5.55 -7.00
CA ILE A 158 -15.99 -6.32 -8.24
C ILE A 158 -15.63 -5.32 -9.35
N SER A 159 -14.46 -5.53 -9.95
CA SER A 159 -14.04 -4.77 -11.13
C SER A 159 -14.60 -5.40 -12.39
N LEU A 160 -15.15 -4.58 -13.28
CA LEU A 160 -15.63 -4.99 -14.59
C LEU A 160 -14.68 -4.60 -15.73
N THR A 161 -13.70 -3.74 -15.44
CA THR A 161 -12.84 -3.10 -16.43
C THR A 161 -11.35 -3.33 -16.19
N SER A 162 -10.97 -3.79 -15.00
CA SER A 162 -9.58 -4.06 -14.63
C SER A 162 -9.40 -5.52 -14.24
N TYR A 163 -8.21 -6.03 -14.49
CA TYR A 163 -7.75 -7.32 -14.00
C TYR A 163 -7.80 -7.41 -12.46
N HIS A 164 -7.58 -6.28 -11.77
CA HIS A 164 -7.62 -6.17 -10.29
C HIS A 164 -8.96 -5.65 -9.79
N SER A 165 -9.37 -6.15 -8.62
CA SER A 165 -10.51 -5.68 -7.83
C SER A 165 -10.05 -4.60 -6.84
N PRO A 166 -10.63 -3.39 -6.83
CA PRO A 166 -10.32 -2.39 -5.82
C PRO A 166 -10.64 -2.90 -4.41
N LEU A 167 -9.74 -2.64 -3.46
CA LEU A 167 -9.92 -3.01 -2.05
C LEU A 167 -10.36 -1.79 -1.23
N TRP A 168 -11.09 -2.04 -0.14
CA TRP A 168 -11.48 -1.01 0.81
C TRP A 168 -11.42 -1.52 2.25
N ALA A 169 -11.17 -0.60 3.17
CA ALA A 169 -11.20 -0.84 4.61
C ALA A 169 -11.77 0.39 5.32
N LYS A 170 -12.52 0.13 6.39
CA LYS A 170 -13.05 1.12 7.34
C LYS A 170 -12.42 0.83 8.69
N PHE A 171 -11.85 1.87 9.31
CA PHE A 171 -11.17 1.77 10.60
C PHE A 171 -12.02 2.40 11.72
N MET A 172 -11.74 2.01 12.97
CA MET A 172 -12.35 2.61 14.17
C MET A 172 -11.92 4.05 14.37
#